data_AF-A0A954HZ75-F1
#
_entry.id   AF-A0A954HZ75-F1
#
_cell.length_a   1.000
_cell.length_b   1.000
_cell.length_c   1.000
_cell.angle_alpha   90.00
_cell.angle_beta   90.00
_cell.angle_gamma   90.00
#
_symmetry.space_group_name_H-M   'P 1'
#
loop_
_entity.id
_entity.type
_entity.pdbx_description
1 polymer ?
#
loop_
_entity_poly.entity_id
_entity_poly.type
_entity_poly.pdbx_seq_one_letter_code
_entity_poly.pdbx_strand_id
1 'polypeptide(L)'
;MPVDALSCLQGLEFLESIDMQQGNCSAAHLEHLPQLPALRHIGLYHAVEIDDDAVELLSQHESITVLHLHGARLTNHGLAALTRMRQLVGVWLNDTQVDDSGLPILAELPNLRMLDLSRTKVSADGVRSLHQRLPVCHISSVFDAEELALPEPPSGPELIQNPVLRSLVAASDEWEWTVLQPLGNGINSPGDEGQPCLSADGLTLWWQGTNAADGSWDLYESKRESTAEEFASPMVLPPPINSPEVEVSPSLTVDGRDLFFVSNRRGGRGELDIWSARRNSIDAPFGEPANLGLTINTSAMELSPCISGDGLLLLYSRQGIARRMRTDLYEARRNSRDEPFGRGVPLGRLVNSNGSESVSWLSSDGLTLVVRSDRDTGNGQDRLYLTTRASRDVPFHPPLPLIAPINAGDWTGGFTTSADFSTVVIASRRPGGVGGRDLWITRRVRKSE
;
A
#
# COMPACT_ATOMS: atom_id res chain seq x y z
N MET A 1 -17.42 25.80 20.01
CA MET A 1 -18.37 25.95 18.89
C MET A 1 -19.81 25.97 19.45
N PRO A 2 -20.78 26.69 18.85
CA PRO A 2 -22.19 26.56 19.25
C PRO A 2 -22.67 25.12 19.08
N VAL A 3 -23.48 24.62 20.02
CA VAL A 3 -23.95 23.22 20.07
C VAL A 3 -24.60 22.78 18.75
N ASP A 4 -25.32 23.71 18.13
CA ASP A 4 -26.13 23.49 16.93
C ASP A 4 -25.30 23.63 15.64
N ALA A 5 -23.99 23.93 15.71
CA ALA A 5 -23.21 24.27 14.52
C ALA A 5 -23.12 23.13 13.49
N LEU A 6 -23.19 21.86 13.93
CA LEU A 6 -23.24 20.72 13.02
C LEU A 6 -24.60 20.59 12.32
N SER A 7 -25.67 21.20 12.84
CA SER A 7 -26.96 21.25 12.13
C SER A 7 -26.88 22.05 10.83
N CYS A 8 -25.97 23.04 10.74
CA CYS A 8 -25.73 23.80 9.52
C CYS A 8 -25.11 22.96 8.38
N LEU A 9 -24.61 21.75 8.69
CA LEU A 9 -24.09 20.80 7.70
C LEU A 9 -25.19 19.90 7.13
N GLN A 10 -26.42 20.01 7.64
CA GLN A 10 -27.56 19.25 7.13
C GLN A 10 -27.75 19.52 5.63
N GLY A 11 -27.96 18.44 4.87
CA GLY A 11 -28.12 18.51 3.41
C GLY A 11 -26.81 18.46 2.61
N LEU A 12 -25.64 18.39 3.27
CA LEU A 12 -24.38 18.08 2.59
C LEU A 12 -24.27 16.57 2.30
N GLU A 13 -24.99 16.12 1.27
CA GLU A 13 -25.11 14.71 0.89
C GLU A 13 -23.80 14.03 0.47
N PHE A 14 -22.73 14.79 0.28
CA PHE A 14 -21.40 14.30 -0.12
C PHE A 14 -20.31 14.58 0.93
N LEU A 15 -20.66 15.04 2.13
CA LEU A 15 -19.67 15.29 3.17
C LEU A 15 -19.15 13.97 3.75
N GLU A 16 -17.92 13.60 3.41
CA GLU A 16 -17.32 12.32 3.80
C GLU A 16 -16.45 12.39 5.05
N SER A 17 -15.94 13.57 5.42
CA SER A 17 -14.99 13.74 6.52
C SER A 17 -15.27 15.01 7.32
N ILE A 18 -15.22 14.88 8.65
CA ILE A 18 -15.27 16.00 9.59
C ILE A 18 -14.12 15.82 10.59
N ASP A 19 -13.29 16.85 10.73
CA ASP A 19 -12.21 16.89 11.72
C ASP A 19 -12.41 18.05 12.70
N MET A 20 -12.37 17.74 13.99
CA MET A 20 -12.63 18.65 15.09
C MET A 20 -11.50 18.57 16.10
N GLN A 21 -10.95 19.74 16.45
CA GLN A 21 -9.86 19.88 17.42
C GLN A 21 -10.38 20.34 18.79
N GLN A 22 -9.50 20.32 19.80
CA GLN A 22 -9.78 20.63 21.20
C GLN A 22 -10.77 21.79 21.42
N GLY A 23 -11.79 21.57 22.27
CA GLY A 23 -12.76 22.60 22.68
C GLY A 23 -13.89 22.87 21.67
N ASN A 24 -13.96 22.12 20.57
CA ASN A 24 -15.01 22.27 19.57
C ASN A 24 -16.07 21.16 19.56
N CYS A 25 -15.97 20.10 20.36
CA CYS A 25 -16.94 19.00 20.29
C CYS A 25 -17.35 18.48 21.68
N SER A 26 -18.66 18.29 21.84
CA SER A 26 -19.33 17.69 23.01
C SER A 26 -20.41 16.73 22.53
N ALA A 27 -20.98 15.90 23.42
CA ALA A 27 -22.05 14.95 23.09
C ALA A 27 -23.21 15.57 22.30
N ALA A 28 -23.61 16.80 22.67
CA ALA A 28 -24.72 17.50 22.04
C ALA A 28 -24.47 17.84 20.57
N HIS A 29 -23.21 18.03 20.15
CA HIS A 29 -22.89 18.21 18.73
C HIS A 29 -23.13 16.92 17.93
N LEU A 30 -22.87 15.76 18.56
CA LEU A 30 -22.94 14.46 17.90
C LEU A 30 -24.38 14.02 17.56
N GLU A 31 -25.38 14.59 18.22
CA GLU A 31 -26.81 14.36 17.96
C GLU A 31 -27.23 14.68 16.51
N HIS A 32 -26.47 15.55 15.82
CA HIS A 32 -26.75 15.94 14.45
C HIS A 32 -26.07 15.05 13.41
N LEU A 33 -25.11 14.21 13.80
CA LEU A 33 -24.35 13.38 12.87
C LEU A 33 -25.18 12.37 12.06
N PRO A 34 -26.24 11.72 12.61
CA PRO A 34 -27.08 10.82 11.82
C PRO A 34 -27.70 11.45 10.56
N GLN A 35 -27.70 12.78 10.46
CA GLN A 35 -28.21 13.52 9.29
C GLN A 35 -27.18 13.64 8.15
N LEU A 36 -25.98 13.08 8.31
CA LEU A 36 -24.88 13.12 7.35
C LEU A 36 -24.60 11.72 6.78
N PRO A 37 -25.44 11.20 5.87
CA PRO A 37 -25.40 9.79 5.46
C PRO A 37 -24.11 9.39 4.72
N ALA A 38 -23.42 10.36 4.11
CA ALA A 38 -22.14 10.15 3.42
C ALA A 38 -20.92 10.20 4.35
N LEU A 39 -21.07 10.52 5.63
CA LEU A 39 -19.93 10.65 6.54
C LEU A 39 -19.23 9.29 6.72
N ARG A 40 -17.92 9.24 6.44
CA ARG A 40 -17.07 8.05 6.57
C ARG A 40 -16.00 8.23 7.64
N HIS A 41 -15.55 9.46 7.83
CA HIS A 41 -14.48 9.81 8.74
C HIS A 41 -14.93 10.88 9.73
N ILE A 42 -14.69 10.62 11.02
CA ILE A 42 -14.81 11.64 12.05
C ILE A 42 -13.56 11.67 12.92
N GLY A 43 -12.89 12.82 12.90
CA GLY A 43 -11.73 13.10 13.71
C GLY A 43 -12.11 13.92 14.94
N LEU A 44 -12.19 13.30 16.12
CA LEU A 44 -12.38 14.01 17.39
C LEU A 44 -11.04 14.02 18.15
N TYR A 45 -10.26 15.07 17.96
CA TYR A 45 -8.90 15.19 18.50
C TYR A 45 -8.89 15.99 19.80
N HIS A 46 -8.20 15.47 20.81
CA HIS A 46 -8.15 16.05 22.17
C HIS A 46 -9.55 16.21 22.76
N ALA A 47 -10.38 15.19 22.57
CA ALA A 47 -11.82 15.24 22.74
C ALA A 47 -12.24 15.00 24.20
N VAL A 48 -11.71 15.78 25.14
CA VAL A 48 -11.89 15.56 26.59
C VAL A 48 -13.35 15.58 27.05
N GLU A 49 -14.25 16.24 26.31
CA GLU A 49 -15.69 16.26 26.61
C GLU A 49 -16.45 15.04 26.06
N ILE A 50 -15.80 14.19 25.27
CA ILE A 50 -16.38 12.96 24.71
C ILE A 50 -16.16 11.83 25.71
N ASP A 51 -17.24 11.30 26.26
CA ASP A 51 -17.28 10.17 27.19
C ASP A 51 -18.10 9.00 26.60
N ASP A 52 -18.38 7.98 27.41
CA ASP A 52 -19.07 6.76 26.98
C ASP A 52 -20.47 7.05 26.39
N ASP A 53 -21.22 7.99 26.98
CA ASP A 53 -22.56 8.38 26.51
C ASP A 53 -22.49 9.08 25.15
N ALA A 54 -21.47 9.92 24.95
CA ALA A 54 -21.22 10.55 23.65
C ALA A 54 -20.91 9.52 22.55
N VAL A 55 -20.19 8.45 22.88
CA VAL A 55 -19.90 7.35 21.94
C VAL A 55 -21.12 6.46 21.71
N GLU A 56 -22.00 6.29 22.69
CA GLU A 56 -23.29 5.62 22.49
C GLU A 56 -24.13 6.32 21.41
N LEU A 57 -24.14 7.66 21.39
CA LEU A 57 -24.79 8.43 20.32
C LEU A 57 -24.13 8.21 18.96
N LEU A 58 -22.79 8.23 18.90
CA LEU A 58 -22.04 7.94 17.67
C LEU A 58 -22.31 6.55 17.11
N SER A 59 -22.56 5.57 17.99
CA SER A 59 -22.80 4.18 17.60
C SER A 59 -24.03 3.98 16.72
N GLN A 60 -24.94 4.96 16.69
CA GLN A 60 -26.13 4.94 15.85
C GLN A 60 -25.84 5.27 14.38
N HIS A 61 -24.63 5.74 14.07
CA HIS A 61 -24.26 6.10 12.71
C HIS A 61 -23.83 4.88 11.90
N GLU A 62 -24.50 4.65 10.77
CA GLU A 62 -24.33 3.40 10.00
C GLU A 62 -23.16 3.44 9.01
N SER A 63 -22.62 4.63 8.70
CA SER A 63 -21.66 4.76 7.61
C SER A 63 -20.25 5.25 7.99
N ILE A 64 -20.01 5.63 9.25
CA ILE A 64 -18.67 6.00 9.72
C ILE A 64 -17.79 4.76 9.76
N THR A 65 -16.70 4.77 9.00
CA THR A 65 -15.71 3.68 8.94
C THR A 65 -14.44 4.01 9.71
N VAL A 66 -14.14 5.29 9.95
CA VAL A 66 -13.02 5.71 10.80
C VAL A 66 -13.42 6.74 11.84
N LEU A 67 -12.96 6.46 13.06
CA LEU A 67 -13.27 7.21 14.25
C LEU A 67 -11.98 7.50 15.03
N HIS A 68 -11.57 8.76 15.10
CA HIS A 68 -10.53 9.20 16.04
C HIS A 68 -11.17 9.73 17.31
N LEU A 69 -10.80 9.17 18.47
CA LEU A 69 -11.25 9.54 19.81
C LEU A 69 -10.06 9.91 20.70
N HIS A 70 -9.04 10.52 20.10
CA HIS A 70 -7.80 10.84 20.79
C HIS A 70 -8.07 11.72 22.02
N GLY A 71 -7.63 11.27 23.20
CA GLY A 71 -7.78 12.01 24.46
C GLY A 71 -9.22 12.09 24.98
N ALA A 72 -10.14 11.29 24.46
CA ALA A 72 -11.49 11.17 24.99
C ALA A 72 -11.51 10.51 26.37
N ARG A 73 -12.54 10.80 27.16
CA ARG A 73 -12.82 10.13 28.46
C ARG A 73 -13.52 8.78 28.27
N LEU A 74 -13.21 8.09 27.17
CA LEU A 74 -13.76 6.79 26.82
C LEU A 74 -13.21 5.71 27.76
N THR A 75 -14.11 4.87 28.30
CA THR A 75 -13.80 3.68 29.08
C THR A 75 -14.24 2.41 28.34
N ASN A 76 -14.04 1.24 28.95
CA ASN A 76 -14.49 -0.02 28.37
C ASN A 76 -16.01 -0.12 28.22
N HIS A 77 -16.78 0.68 28.98
CA HIS A 77 -18.24 0.71 28.84
C HIS A 77 -18.64 1.32 27.50
N GLY A 78 -18.04 2.44 27.11
CA GLY A 78 -18.29 3.07 25.80
C GLY A 78 -17.79 2.23 24.62
N LEU A 79 -16.78 1.36 24.81
CA LEU A 79 -16.36 0.42 23.76
C LEU A 79 -17.47 -0.55 23.36
N ALA A 80 -18.35 -0.94 24.28
CA ALA A 80 -19.46 -1.85 23.97
C ALA A 80 -20.39 -1.26 22.90
N ALA A 81 -20.58 0.07 22.89
CA ALA A 81 -21.35 0.78 21.88
C ALA A 81 -20.77 0.61 20.47
N LEU A 82 -19.43 0.62 20.35
CA LEU A 82 -18.74 0.51 19.07
C LEU A 82 -19.03 -0.82 18.35
N THR A 83 -19.38 -1.89 19.07
CA THR A 83 -19.74 -3.20 18.47
C THR A 83 -20.92 -3.11 17.49
N ARG A 84 -21.78 -2.09 17.62
CA ARG A 84 -22.88 -1.83 16.69
C ARG A 84 -22.39 -1.26 15.36
N MET A 85 -21.26 -0.56 15.37
CA MET A 85 -20.64 0.04 14.19
C MET A 85 -19.78 -1.00 13.46
N ARG A 86 -20.41 -2.06 12.96
CA ARG A 86 -19.72 -3.20 12.32
C ARG A 86 -18.93 -2.82 11.07
N GLN A 87 -19.17 -1.64 10.52
CA GLN A 87 -18.45 -1.06 9.39
C GLN A 87 -17.12 -0.39 9.77
N LEU A 88 -16.78 -0.28 11.07
CA LEU A 88 -15.53 0.34 11.50
C LEU A 88 -14.31 -0.42 10.97
N VAL A 89 -13.43 0.33 10.31
CA VAL A 89 -12.15 -0.11 9.77
C VAL A 89 -11.00 0.41 10.62
N GLY A 90 -11.11 1.63 11.15
CA GLY A 90 -10.06 2.27 11.93
C GLY A 90 -10.57 2.99 13.17
N VAL A 91 -9.95 2.72 14.32
CA VAL A 91 -10.30 3.36 15.59
C VAL A 91 -9.03 3.84 16.30
N TRP A 92 -8.93 5.14 16.58
CA TRP A 92 -7.82 5.69 17.37
C TRP A 92 -8.29 6.00 18.78
N LEU A 93 -7.80 5.23 19.75
CA LEU A 93 -8.15 5.30 21.17
C LEU A 93 -6.99 5.82 22.02
N ASN A 94 -5.96 6.38 21.39
CA ASN A 94 -4.77 6.79 22.11
C ASN A 94 -5.10 7.91 23.12
N ASP A 95 -4.50 7.81 24.31
CA ASP A 95 -4.77 8.69 25.47
C ASP A 95 -6.18 8.57 26.07
N THR A 96 -6.85 7.42 25.91
CA THR A 96 -8.14 7.12 26.57
C THR A 96 -7.97 6.28 27.85
N GLN A 97 -9.07 5.95 28.53
CA GLN A 97 -9.07 5.17 29.77
C GLN A 97 -9.26 3.66 29.56
N VAL A 98 -9.18 3.19 28.31
CA VAL A 98 -9.33 1.77 27.92
C VAL A 98 -8.23 0.91 28.55
N ASP A 99 -8.60 -0.27 29.05
CA ASP A 99 -7.69 -1.29 29.59
C ASP A 99 -7.94 -2.67 28.96
N ASP A 100 -7.22 -3.69 29.43
CA ASP A 100 -7.27 -5.05 28.89
C ASP A 100 -8.68 -5.66 28.86
N SER A 101 -9.56 -5.27 29.78
CA SER A 101 -10.93 -5.81 29.83
C SER A 101 -11.81 -5.30 28.69
N GLY A 102 -11.43 -4.19 28.03
CA GLY A 102 -12.09 -3.67 26.84
C GLY A 102 -11.63 -4.32 25.52
N LEU A 103 -10.44 -4.92 25.49
CA LEU A 103 -9.87 -5.47 24.24
C LEU A 103 -10.71 -6.59 23.62
N PRO A 104 -11.36 -7.49 24.40
CA PRO A 104 -12.24 -8.48 23.81
C PRO A 104 -13.39 -7.92 22.99
N ILE A 105 -13.88 -6.73 23.33
CA ILE A 105 -14.97 -6.02 22.64
C ILE A 105 -14.48 -5.55 21.27
N LEU A 106 -13.27 -4.96 21.21
CA LEU A 106 -12.67 -4.51 19.95
C LEU A 106 -12.41 -5.67 18.98
N ALA A 107 -12.13 -6.86 19.50
CA ALA A 107 -11.96 -8.07 18.70
C ALA A 107 -13.25 -8.57 18.04
N GLU A 108 -14.43 -8.07 18.43
CA GLU A 108 -15.72 -8.43 17.83
C GLU A 108 -16.05 -7.58 16.59
N LEU A 109 -15.29 -6.51 16.34
CA LEU A 109 -15.45 -5.66 15.16
C LEU A 109 -14.90 -6.39 13.91
N PRO A 110 -15.77 -6.85 12.99
CA PRO A 110 -15.37 -7.77 11.92
C PRO A 110 -14.45 -7.13 10.88
N ASN A 111 -14.55 -5.80 10.72
CA ASN A 111 -13.84 -5.04 9.72
C ASN A 111 -12.69 -4.22 10.30
N LEU A 112 -12.37 -4.36 11.59
CA LEU A 112 -11.31 -3.59 12.22
C LEU A 112 -9.94 -3.98 11.62
N ARG A 113 -9.20 -2.98 11.19
CA ARG A 113 -7.91 -3.11 10.50
C ARG A 113 -6.87 -2.13 11.01
N MET A 114 -7.29 -1.03 11.63
CA MET A 114 -6.41 -0.07 12.27
C MET A 114 -6.91 0.20 13.68
N LEU A 115 -6.02 0.09 14.65
CA LEU A 115 -6.33 0.36 16.05
C LEU A 115 -5.12 1.02 16.69
N ASP A 116 -5.31 2.19 17.29
CA ASP A 116 -4.26 2.83 18.10
C ASP A 116 -4.64 2.78 19.58
N LEU A 117 -3.87 2.02 20.36
CA LEU A 117 -3.98 1.86 21.81
C LEU A 117 -2.84 2.58 22.55
N SER A 118 -2.07 3.43 21.87
CA SER A 118 -0.93 4.12 22.48
C SER A 118 -1.37 4.97 23.67
N ARG A 119 -0.62 4.92 24.77
CA ARG A 119 -0.91 5.70 25.98
C ARG A 119 -2.30 5.44 26.58
N THR A 120 -2.83 4.23 26.40
CA THR A 120 -3.99 3.70 27.15
C THR A 120 -3.51 2.91 28.38
N LYS A 121 -4.41 2.22 29.09
CA LYS A 121 -4.10 1.39 30.27
C LYS A 121 -3.93 -0.10 29.94
N VAL A 122 -3.83 -0.45 28.66
CA VAL A 122 -3.62 -1.83 28.21
C VAL A 122 -2.23 -2.34 28.58
N SER A 123 -2.11 -3.64 28.85
CA SER A 123 -0.83 -4.31 29.10
C SER A 123 -0.28 -4.96 27.83
N ALA A 124 1.00 -5.34 27.86
CA ALA A 124 1.63 -6.10 26.77
C ALA A 124 0.90 -7.43 26.52
N ASP A 125 0.44 -8.09 27.57
CA ASP A 125 -0.30 -9.36 27.48
C ASP A 125 -1.68 -9.16 26.82
N GLY A 126 -2.38 -8.07 27.17
CA GLY A 126 -3.65 -7.69 26.54
C GLY A 126 -3.48 -7.42 25.04
N VAL A 127 -2.49 -6.61 24.66
CA VAL A 127 -2.19 -6.31 23.26
C VAL A 127 -1.74 -7.56 22.49
N ARG A 128 -0.93 -8.43 23.10
CA ARG A 128 -0.54 -9.74 22.53
C ARG A 128 -1.76 -10.60 22.23
N SER A 129 -2.68 -10.73 23.20
CA SER A 129 -3.91 -11.50 23.03
C SER A 129 -4.79 -10.92 21.92
N LEU A 130 -4.91 -9.59 21.85
CA LEU A 130 -5.68 -8.93 20.81
C LEU A 130 -5.10 -9.18 19.42
N HIS A 131 -3.77 -9.15 19.27
CA HIS A 131 -3.12 -9.51 18.01
C HIS A 131 -3.40 -10.94 17.54
N GLN A 132 -3.54 -11.90 18.47
CA GLN A 132 -3.91 -13.27 18.12
C GLN A 132 -5.35 -13.37 17.62
N ARG A 133 -6.25 -12.54 18.16
CA ARG A 133 -7.66 -12.48 17.75
C ARG A 133 -7.88 -11.65 16.48
N LEU A 134 -7.05 -10.64 16.24
CA LEU A 134 -7.09 -9.74 15.10
C LEU A 134 -5.77 -9.75 14.33
N PRO A 135 -5.39 -10.89 13.71
CA PRO A 135 -4.09 -11.03 13.02
C PRO A 135 -3.92 -10.07 11.83
N VAL A 136 -5.03 -9.55 11.33
CA VAL A 136 -5.12 -8.64 10.17
C VAL A 136 -5.17 -7.17 10.57
N CYS A 137 -5.30 -6.87 11.86
CA CYS A 137 -5.38 -5.50 12.35
C CYS A 137 -3.99 -4.98 12.66
N HIS A 138 -3.65 -3.83 12.09
CA HIS A 138 -2.54 -3.02 12.55
C HIS A 138 -2.92 -2.42 13.91
N ILE A 139 -2.27 -2.91 14.98
CA ILE A 139 -2.47 -2.42 16.34
C ILE A 139 -1.21 -1.66 16.74
N SER A 140 -1.33 -0.35 16.91
CA SER A 140 -0.29 0.49 17.47
C SER A 140 -0.43 0.54 18.99
N SER A 141 0.68 0.44 19.71
CA SER A 141 0.72 0.53 21.17
C SER A 141 2.05 1.11 21.64
N VAL A 142 2.22 1.26 22.95
CA VAL A 142 3.52 1.65 23.54
C VAL A 142 4.53 0.51 23.61
N PHE A 143 4.07 -0.74 23.43
CA PHE A 143 4.92 -1.93 23.52
C PHE A 143 5.55 -2.25 22.17
N ASP A 144 6.80 -2.71 22.21
CA ASP A 144 7.48 -3.21 21.02
C ASP A 144 7.22 -4.71 20.75
N ALA A 145 7.75 -5.22 19.64
CA ALA A 145 7.54 -6.60 19.23
C ALA A 145 8.16 -7.62 20.20
N GLU A 146 9.23 -7.25 20.91
CA GLU A 146 9.93 -8.12 21.86
C GLU A 146 9.09 -8.27 23.14
N GLU A 147 8.59 -7.16 23.68
CA GLU A 147 7.67 -7.15 24.83
C GLU A 147 6.38 -7.94 24.55
N LEU A 148 5.89 -7.86 23.32
CA LEU A 148 4.68 -8.56 22.90
C LEU A 148 4.88 -10.06 22.68
N ALA A 149 6.10 -10.62 22.69
CA ALA A 149 6.38 -12.07 22.61
C ALA A 149 5.41 -12.88 21.71
N LEU A 150 5.17 -12.38 20.50
CA LEU A 150 4.14 -12.94 19.61
C LEU A 150 4.67 -14.24 18.99
N PRO A 151 3.82 -15.27 18.83
CA PRO A 151 4.27 -16.50 18.17
C PRO A 151 4.75 -16.17 16.76
N GLU A 152 5.85 -16.81 16.34
CA GLU A 152 6.35 -16.63 14.99
C GLU A 152 5.29 -17.12 14.00
N PRO A 153 4.83 -16.26 13.08
CA PRO A 153 3.94 -16.68 12.01
C PRO A 153 4.61 -17.77 11.17
N PRO A 154 3.84 -18.68 10.55
CA PRO A 154 4.41 -19.65 9.62
C PRO A 154 5.19 -18.90 8.54
N SER A 155 6.43 -19.30 8.34
CA SER A 155 7.35 -18.71 7.37
C SER A 155 8.16 -19.82 6.73
N GLY A 156 8.46 -19.65 5.45
CA GLY A 156 9.31 -20.58 4.72
C GLY A 156 8.88 -20.76 3.26
N PRO A 157 9.81 -21.20 2.39
CA PRO A 157 9.55 -21.37 0.96
C PRO A 157 8.40 -22.32 0.63
N GLU A 158 8.05 -23.24 1.53
CA GLU A 158 6.96 -24.19 1.38
C GLU A 158 5.57 -23.54 1.28
N LEU A 159 5.42 -22.31 1.79
CA LEU A 159 4.18 -21.53 1.64
C LEU A 159 3.97 -21.10 0.18
N ILE A 160 5.04 -20.93 -0.59
CA ILE A 160 4.97 -20.57 -2.00
C ILE A 160 4.75 -21.86 -2.81
N GLN A 161 3.50 -22.11 -3.21
CA GLN A 161 3.12 -23.33 -3.92
C GLN A 161 3.65 -23.40 -5.36
N ASN A 162 3.81 -22.25 -6.01
CA ASN A 162 4.34 -22.20 -7.37
C ASN A 162 5.87 -22.46 -7.35
N PRO A 163 6.36 -23.53 -7.99
CA PRO A 163 7.78 -23.89 -7.93
C PRO A 163 8.69 -22.86 -8.63
N VAL A 164 8.17 -22.14 -9.63
CA VAL A 164 8.91 -21.06 -10.29
C VAL A 164 9.13 -19.90 -9.33
N LEU A 165 8.06 -19.43 -8.69
CA LEU A 165 8.16 -18.36 -7.70
C LEU A 165 8.96 -18.81 -6.47
N ARG A 166 8.85 -20.07 -6.05
CA ARG A 166 9.66 -20.63 -4.95
C ARG A 166 11.17 -20.56 -5.25
N SER A 167 11.56 -20.72 -6.51
CA SER A 167 12.96 -20.59 -6.95
C SER A 167 13.53 -19.17 -6.80
N LEU A 168 12.69 -18.17 -6.53
CA LEU A 168 13.13 -16.81 -6.19
C LEU A 168 13.60 -16.68 -4.74
N VAL A 169 13.17 -17.56 -3.83
CA VAL A 169 13.47 -17.48 -2.38
C VAL A 169 14.24 -18.69 -1.84
N ALA A 170 14.39 -19.74 -2.64
CA ALA A 170 15.12 -20.95 -2.27
C ALA A 170 15.84 -21.53 -3.48
N ALA A 171 17.02 -22.12 -3.24
CA ALA A 171 17.76 -22.81 -4.28
C ALA A 171 16.94 -24.00 -4.83
N SER A 172 16.99 -24.17 -6.14
CA SER A 172 16.42 -25.33 -6.83
C SER A 172 17.54 -26.27 -7.26
N ASP A 173 17.29 -27.58 -7.24
CA ASP A 173 18.24 -28.56 -7.77
C ASP A 173 18.26 -28.55 -9.31
N GLU A 174 17.10 -28.33 -9.94
CA GLU A 174 16.95 -28.38 -11.40
C GLU A 174 17.13 -27.05 -12.14
N TRP A 175 16.85 -25.92 -11.48
CA TRP A 175 16.77 -24.59 -12.11
C TRP A 175 17.72 -23.61 -11.44
N GLU A 176 18.21 -22.66 -12.22
CA GLU A 176 18.99 -21.52 -11.75
C GLU A 176 18.59 -20.24 -12.47
N TRP A 177 18.91 -19.11 -11.86
CA TRP A 177 18.76 -17.79 -12.46
C TRP A 177 20.09 -17.40 -13.11
N THR A 178 20.05 -16.99 -14.37
CA THR A 178 21.24 -16.51 -15.07
C THR A 178 21.82 -15.30 -14.34
N VAL A 179 23.11 -15.04 -14.55
CA VAL A 179 23.72 -13.78 -14.11
C VAL A 179 22.90 -12.60 -14.64
N LEU A 180 22.65 -11.61 -13.78
CA LEU A 180 21.93 -10.41 -14.16
C LEU A 180 22.72 -9.62 -15.20
N GLN A 181 22.04 -9.24 -16.27
CA GLN A 181 22.58 -8.41 -17.34
C GLN A 181 21.89 -7.06 -17.33
N PRO A 182 22.61 -5.94 -17.50
CA PRO A 182 21.97 -4.64 -17.62
C PRO A 182 21.16 -4.61 -18.91
N LEU A 183 19.98 -3.99 -18.90
CA LEU A 183 19.21 -3.78 -20.13
C LEU A 183 19.97 -2.86 -21.09
N GLY A 184 20.04 -3.26 -22.37
CA GLY A 184 20.76 -2.57 -23.43
C GLY A 184 19.92 -1.51 -24.16
N ASN A 185 20.37 -1.15 -25.36
CA ASN A 185 19.67 -0.28 -26.33
C ASN A 185 19.24 1.10 -25.82
N GLY A 186 19.97 1.62 -24.84
CA GLY A 186 19.73 2.95 -24.27
C GLY A 186 18.58 3.01 -23.26
N ILE A 187 18.05 1.87 -22.82
CA ILE A 187 17.08 1.81 -21.71
C ILE A 187 17.73 2.38 -20.45
N ASN A 188 18.90 1.86 -20.11
CA ASN A 188 19.74 2.40 -19.05
C ASN A 188 20.46 3.65 -19.55
N SER A 189 20.35 4.73 -18.79
CA SER A 189 20.96 6.03 -19.09
C SER A 189 22.00 6.41 -18.02
N PRO A 190 22.71 7.53 -18.18
CA PRO A 190 23.53 8.08 -17.09
C PRO A 190 22.72 8.50 -15.84
N GLY A 191 21.38 8.54 -15.94
CA GLY A 191 20.46 8.89 -14.86
C GLY A 191 20.12 7.72 -13.93
N ASP A 192 18.93 7.77 -13.35
CA ASP A 192 18.35 6.67 -12.59
C ASP A 192 17.15 6.08 -13.33
N GLU A 193 17.08 4.76 -13.44
CA GLU A 193 15.90 4.01 -13.85
C GLU A 193 15.33 3.16 -12.71
N GLY A 194 14.01 2.96 -12.69
CA GLY A 194 13.35 2.22 -11.61
C GLY A 194 11.93 1.79 -11.91
N GLN A 195 11.35 1.06 -10.95
CA GLN A 195 9.95 0.58 -10.97
C GLN A 195 9.49 0.06 -12.33
N PRO A 196 10.15 -0.98 -12.87
CA PRO A 196 9.78 -1.55 -14.15
C PRO A 196 8.41 -2.23 -14.06
N CYS A 197 7.62 -2.15 -15.12
CA CYS A 197 6.35 -2.83 -15.31
C CYS A 197 6.38 -3.54 -16.67
N LEU A 198 6.31 -4.86 -16.68
CA LEU A 198 6.35 -5.67 -17.90
C LEU A 198 4.92 -6.10 -18.27
N SER A 199 4.55 -5.98 -19.53
CA SER A 199 3.27 -6.51 -20.03
C SER A 199 3.19 -8.03 -19.85
N ALA A 200 1.98 -8.56 -19.77
CA ALA A 200 1.76 -10.00 -19.56
C ALA A 200 2.33 -10.88 -20.68
N ASP A 201 2.32 -10.39 -21.92
CA ASP A 201 2.95 -11.04 -23.08
C ASP A 201 4.49 -10.90 -23.08
N GLY A 202 5.04 -10.08 -22.17
CA GLY A 202 6.46 -9.82 -22.05
C GLY A 202 7.03 -8.94 -23.16
N LEU A 203 6.21 -8.32 -24.02
CA LEU A 203 6.67 -7.60 -25.21
C LEU A 203 6.82 -6.09 -25.01
N THR A 204 6.24 -5.53 -23.96
CA THR A 204 6.32 -4.10 -23.65
C THR A 204 6.78 -3.89 -22.22
N LEU A 205 7.78 -3.03 -22.04
CA LEU A 205 8.32 -2.64 -20.75
C LEU A 205 8.05 -1.15 -20.53
N TRP A 206 7.48 -0.81 -19.38
CA TRP A 206 7.37 0.55 -18.88
C TRP A 206 8.25 0.73 -17.65
N TRP A 207 8.79 1.93 -17.42
CA TRP A 207 9.57 2.26 -16.23
C TRP A 207 9.56 3.76 -15.96
N GLN A 208 10.01 4.15 -14.78
CA GLN A 208 10.36 5.55 -14.47
C GLN A 208 11.84 5.78 -14.71
N GLY A 209 12.21 6.94 -15.25
CA GLY A 209 13.61 7.31 -15.51
C GLY A 209 13.87 8.80 -15.36
N THR A 210 15.13 9.19 -15.24
CA THR A 210 15.58 10.60 -15.30
C THR A 210 16.37 10.89 -16.58
N ASN A 211 15.98 10.27 -17.70
CA ASN A 211 16.69 10.38 -18.98
C ASN A 211 16.42 11.72 -19.68
N ALA A 212 15.43 12.48 -19.19
CA ALA A 212 15.09 13.81 -19.70
C ALA A 212 16.26 14.79 -19.50
N ALA A 213 16.42 15.72 -20.46
CA ALA A 213 17.55 16.66 -20.45
C ALA A 213 17.52 17.64 -19.25
N ASP A 214 16.36 17.84 -18.63
CA ASP A 214 16.17 18.65 -17.43
C ASP A 214 16.32 17.85 -16.12
N GLY A 215 16.50 16.53 -16.20
CA GLY A 215 16.60 15.64 -15.04
C GLY A 215 15.28 15.37 -14.34
N SER A 216 14.13 15.71 -14.95
CA SER A 216 12.81 15.35 -14.45
C SER A 216 12.59 13.84 -14.46
N TRP A 217 11.71 13.37 -13.58
CA TRP A 217 11.28 11.98 -13.54
C TRP A 217 10.11 11.77 -14.49
N ASP A 218 10.34 10.97 -15.51
CA ASP A 218 9.39 10.69 -16.58
C ASP A 218 9.08 9.19 -16.66
N LEU A 219 7.95 8.86 -17.29
CA LEU A 219 7.64 7.48 -17.68
C LEU A 219 8.10 7.19 -19.11
N TYR A 220 8.65 6.00 -19.29
CA TYR A 220 9.16 5.52 -20.56
C TYR A 220 8.51 4.19 -20.94
N GLU A 221 8.54 3.89 -22.23
CA GLU A 221 8.09 2.63 -22.82
C GLU A 221 9.15 2.11 -23.80
N SER A 222 9.31 0.79 -23.86
CA SER A 222 10.03 0.12 -24.94
C SER A 222 9.34 -1.19 -25.30
N LYS A 223 9.41 -1.54 -26.59
CA LYS A 223 8.82 -2.74 -27.17
C LYS A 223 9.87 -3.67 -27.73
N ARG A 224 9.52 -4.94 -27.88
CA ARG A 224 10.28 -5.95 -28.63
C ARG A 224 9.36 -6.83 -29.44
N GLU A 225 9.88 -7.35 -30.53
CA GLU A 225 9.13 -8.22 -31.46
C GLU A 225 8.82 -9.60 -30.85
N SER A 226 9.69 -10.11 -29.98
CA SER A 226 9.48 -11.38 -29.27
C SER A 226 10.22 -11.43 -27.94
N THR A 227 9.91 -12.41 -27.10
CA THR A 227 10.58 -12.58 -25.80
C THR A 227 12.06 -12.99 -25.91
N ALA A 228 12.49 -13.44 -27.09
CA ALA A 228 13.88 -13.79 -27.41
C ALA A 228 14.72 -12.57 -27.82
N GLU A 229 14.08 -11.52 -28.33
CA GLU A 229 14.74 -10.30 -28.78
C GLU A 229 14.99 -9.32 -27.62
N GLU A 230 15.92 -8.40 -27.84
CA GLU A 230 16.12 -7.25 -26.96
C GLU A 230 15.00 -6.23 -27.13
N PHE A 231 14.76 -5.44 -26.08
CA PHE A 231 13.91 -4.26 -26.17
C PHE A 231 14.54 -3.21 -27.09
N ALA A 232 13.70 -2.53 -27.85
CA ALA A 232 14.09 -1.42 -28.72
C ALA A 232 14.53 -0.19 -27.89
N SER A 233 14.95 0.87 -28.59
CA SER A 233 15.24 2.15 -27.93
C SER A 233 14.03 2.70 -27.20
N PRO A 234 14.24 3.35 -26.05
CA PRO A 234 13.16 3.85 -25.21
C PRO A 234 12.41 5.00 -25.87
N MET A 235 11.10 5.05 -25.63
CA MET A 235 10.21 6.16 -25.96
C MET A 235 9.74 6.81 -24.67
N VAL A 236 9.93 8.12 -24.53
CA VAL A 236 9.28 8.92 -23.47
C VAL A 236 7.76 8.88 -23.72
N LEU A 237 6.95 8.56 -22.71
CA LEU A 237 5.50 8.58 -22.89
C LEU A 237 5.01 9.99 -23.23
N PRO A 238 4.15 10.16 -24.25
CA PRO A 238 3.70 11.49 -24.64
C PRO A 238 2.71 12.08 -23.62
N PRO A 239 2.47 13.41 -23.65
CA PRO A 239 1.31 14.01 -22.98
C PRO A 239 0.00 13.31 -23.41
N PRO A 240 -0.99 13.18 -22.51
CA PRO A 240 -1.06 13.79 -21.17
C PRO A 240 -0.44 12.93 -20.06
N ILE A 241 0.24 11.81 -20.41
CA ILE A 241 0.85 10.94 -19.40
C ILE A 241 2.04 11.63 -18.77
N ASN A 242 3.13 11.89 -19.51
CA ASN A 242 4.16 12.78 -18.98
C ASN A 242 3.73 14.24 -19.11
N SER A 243 4.15 15.04 -18.16
CA SER A 243 3.86 16.45 -18.05
C SER A 243 5.13 17.21 -17.62
N PRO A 244 5.11 18.53 -17.42
CA PRO A 244 6.25 19.25 -16.83
C PRO A 244 6.51 18.88 -15.35
N GLU A 245 5.68 18.04 -14.77
CA GLU A 245 5.74 17.60 -13.37
C GLU A 245 6.40 16.22 -13.28
N VAL A 246 6.48 15.63 -12.09
CA VAL A 246 7.04 14.30 -11.88
C VAL A 246 6.03 13.22 -12.24
N GLU A 247 6.45 12.21 -12.99
CA GLU A 247 5.70 10.98 -13.21
C GLU A 247 6.55 9.73 -12.93
N VAL A 248 6.08 8.90 -12.00
CA VAL A 248 6.83 7.74 -11.51
C VAL A 248 5.96 6.52 -11.24
N SER A 249 6.61 5.36 -11.05
CA SER A 249 5.99 4.10 -10.63
C SER A 249 4.78 3.65 -11.47
N PRO A 250 4.99 3.34 -12.77
CA PRO A 250 3.91 2.89 -13.65
C PRO A 250 3.41 1.49 -13.26
N SER A 251 2.11 1.27 -13.35
CA SER A 251 1.48 -0.04 -13.19
C SER A 251 0.26 -0.17 -14.10
N LEU A 252 0.19 -1.26 -14.86
CA LEU A 252 -0.88 -1.48 -15.85
C LEU A 252 -1.71 -2.72 -15.54
N THR A 253 -2.99 -2.67 -15.93
CA THR A 253 -3.84 -3.88 -15.97
C THR A 253 -3.36 -4.85 -17.05
N VAL A 254 -3.75 -6.13 -16.93
CA VAL A 254 -3.25 -7.20 -17.82
C VAL A 254 -3.64 -6.99 -19.29
N ASP A 255 -4.77 -6.32 -19.52
CA ASP A 255 -5.25 -5.93 -20.86
C ASP A 255 -4.56 -4.67 -21.41
N GLY A 256 -3.66 -4.07 -20.62
CA GLY A 256 -2.91 -2.88 -20.93
C GLY A 256 -3.76 -1.61 -21.04
N ARG A 257 -5.02 -1.59 -20.60
CA ARG A 257 -5.95 -0.46 -20.87
C ARG A 257 -6.01 0.58 -19.77
N ASP A 258 -5.76 0.19 -18.52
CA ASP A 258 -5.68 1.12 -17.39
C ASP A 258 -4.22 1.23 -16.96
N LEU A 259 -3.70 2.46 -16.93
CA LEU A 259 -2.40 2.82 -16.37
C LEU A 259 -2.64 3.52 -15.04
N PHE A 260 -1.90 3.13 -14.02
CA PHE A 260 -1.78 3.79 -12.73
C PHE A 260 -0.34 4.27 -12.58
N PHE A 261 -0.17 5.47 -12.04
CA PHE A 261 1.15 6.06 -11.83
C PHE A 261 1.06 7.14 -10.75
N VAL A 262 2.21 7.63 -10.31
CA VAL A 262 2.33 8.64 -9.26
C VAL A 262 2.76 9.96 -9.88
N SER A 263 2.14 11.07 -9.45
CA SER A 263 2.49 12.40 -9.94
C SER A 263 2.16 13.51 -8.94
N ASN A 264 2.93 14.59 -8.97
CA ASN A 264 2.67 15.86 -8.26
C ASN A 264 1.87 16.87 -9.11
N ARG A 265 1.29 16.42 -10.24
CA ARG A 265 0.49 17.30 -11.10
C ARG A 265 -0.67 17.98 -10.36
N ARG A 266 -1.04 19.15 -10.86
CA ARG A 266 -2.13 19.96 -10.30
C ARG A 266 -3.45 19.16 -10.23
N GLY A 267 -4.16 19.32 -9.10
CA GLY A 267 -5.40 18.58 -8.80
C GLY A 267 -5.20 17.44 -7.81
N GLY A 268 -3.96 17.25 -7.34
CA GLY A 268 -3.60 16.38 -6.23
C GLY A 268 -4.03 16.87 -4.84
N ARG A 269 -3.77 16.04 -3.83
CA ARG A 269 -4.02 16.27 -2.40
C ARG A 269 -2.73 16.25 -1.57
N GLY A 270 -1.81 15.35 -1.88
CA GLY A 270 -0.47 15.27 -1.30
C GLY A 270 0.60 15.91 -2.19
N GLU A 271 1.87 15.76 -1.79
CA GLU A 271 3.00 16.12 -2.67
C GLU A 271 3.12 15.16 -3.86
N LEU A 272 2.79 13.89 -3.65
CA LEU A 272 2.71 12.87 -4.69
C LEU A 272 1.44 12.03 -4.46
N ASP A 273 0.61 11.95 -5.50
CA ASP A 273 -0.65 11.20 -5.48
C ASP A 273 -0.66 10.13 -6.56
N ILE A 274 -1.55 9.15 -6.41
CA ILE A 274 -1.81 8.15 -7.45
C ILE A 274 -2.86 8.69 -8.42
N TRP A 275 -2.51 8.61 -9.70
CA TRP A 275 -3.33 8.97 -10.86
C TRP A 275 -3.58 7.74 -11.72
N SER A 276 -4.66 7.78 -12.51
CA SER A 276 -4.97 6.74 -13.48
C SER A 276 -5.36 7.31 -14.83
N ALA A 277 -5.01 6.62 -15.91
CA ALA A 277 -5.39 6.96 -17.27
C ALA A 277 -5.89 5.71 -18.00
N ARG A 278 -6.92 5.88 -18.84
CA ARG A 278 -7.53 4.79 -19.59
C ARG A 278 -7.36 5.00 -21.09
N ARG A 279 -7.18 3.91 -21.85
CA ARG A 279 -7.22 3.88 -23.31
C ARG A 279 -8.20 2.84 -23.83
N ASN A 280 -8.69 3.06 -25.05
CA ASN A 280 -9.69 2.19 -25.69
C ASN A 280 -9.11 0.85 -26.18
N SER A 281 -7.83 0.85 -26.58
CA SER A 281 -7.07 -0.33 -27.03
C SER A 281 -5.58 -0.13 -26.75
N ILE A 282 -4.78 -1.18 -26.87
CA ILE A 282 -3.33 -1.13 -26.63
C ILE A 282 -2.58 -0.24 -27.64
N ASP A 283 -3.19 0.04 -28.80
CA ASP A 283 -2.63 0.92 -29.84
C ASP A 283 -3.16 2.36 -29.75
N ALA A 284 -4.18 2.59 -28.92
CA ALA A 284 -4.71 3.93 -28.69
C ALA A 284 -3.85 4.69 -27.66
N PRO A 285 -3.75 6.03 -27.77
CA PRO A 285 -3.16 6.83 -26.69
C PRO A 285 -4.00 6.72 -25.41
N PHE A 286 -3.34 6.87 -24.26
CA PHE A 286 -4.04 7.09 -22.99
C PHE A 286 -4.76 8.43 -22.98
N GLY A 287 -5.94 8.46 -22.38
CA GLY A 287 -6.69 9.69 -22.15
C GLY A 287 -6.15 10.51 -20.98
N GLU A 288 -6.85 11.59 -20.64
CA GLU A 288 -6.52 12.48 -19.53
C GLU A 288 -6.43 11.73 -18.20
N PRO A 289 -5.34 11.91 -17.43
CA PRO A 289 -5.22 11.27 -16.13
C PRO A 289 -6.18 11.85 -15.08
N ALA A 290 -6.79 10.95 -14.31
CA ALA A 290 -7.69 11.25 -13.22
C ALA A 290 -7.07 10.88 -11.86
N ASN A 291 -7.18 11.79 -10.89
CA ASN A 291 -6.77 11.55 -9.51
C ASN A 291 -7.67 10.47 -8.88
N LEU A 292 -7.11 9.53 -8.11
CA LEU A 292 -7.88 8.43 -7.51
C LEU A 292 -8.80 8.82 -6.34
N GLY A 293 -8.86 10.10 -5.97
CA GLY A 293 -9.80 10.60 -4.98
C GLY A 293 -9.43 10.28 -3.54
N LEU A 294 -10.29 10.70 -2.61
CA LEU A 294 -10.04 10.74 -1.17
C LEU A 294 -9.88 9.39 -0.48
N THR A 295 -10.38 8.32 -1.09
CA THR A 295 -10.29 6.98 -0.53
C THR A 295 -8.87 6.42 -0.64
N ILE A 296 -8.11 6.88 -1.63
CA ILE A 296 -6.72 6.50 -1.89
C ILE A 296 -5.77 7.63 -1.51
N ASN A 297 -5.97 8.80 -2.11
CA ASN A 297 -5.08 9.95 -2.00
C ASN A 297 -5.41 10.77 -0.77
N THR A 298 -4.41 10.96 0.09
CA THR A 298 -4.55 11.68 1.36
C THR A 298 -3.67 12.93 1.35
N SER A 299 -3.41 13.54 2.51
CA SER A 299 -2.38 14.57 2.62
C SER A 299 -0.96 13.99 2.68
N ALA A 300 -0.83 12.68 2.86
CA ALA A 300 0.45 11.99 2.79
C ALA A 300 0.86 11.75 1.33
N MET A 301 2.07 11.23 1.12
CA MET A 301 2.49 10.77 -0.20
C MET A 301 1.99 9.35 -0.43
N GLU A 302 1.26 9.15 -1.52
CA GLU A 302 0.89 7.82 -2.03
C GLU A 302 1.79 7.44 -3.22
N LEU A 303 2.44 6.28 -3.10
CA LEU A 303 3.57 5.87 -3.92
C LEU A 303 3.38 4.44 -4.43
N SER A 304 4.11 4.09 -5.49
CA SER A 304 4.28 2.71 -5.98
C SER A 304 2.98 1.90 -6.09
N PRO A 305 1.98 2.36 -6.88
CA PRO A 305 0.78 1.61 -7.13
C PRO A 305 1.10 0.30 -7.87
N CYS A 306 0.36 -0.76 -7.55
CA CYS A 306 0.38 -2.04 -8.25
C CYS A 306 -1.05 -2.55 -8.37
N ILE A 307 -1.56 -2.55 -9.59
CA ILE A 307 -2.92 -3.00 -9.90
C ILE A 307 -2.94 -4.50 -10.24
N SER A 308 -3.93 -5.22 -9.70
CA SER A 308 -4.23 -6.60 -10.10
C SER A 308 -4.73 -6.69 -11.55
N GLY A 309 -4.68 -7.89 -12.14
CA GLY A 309 -4.95 -8.09 -13.56
C GLY A 309 -6.39 -7.76 -13.97
N ASP A 310 -7.35 -7.99 -13.07
CA ASP A 310 -8.76 -7.63 -13.26
C ASP A 310 -9.06 -6.16 -12.95
N GLY A 311 -8.09 -5.43 -12.42
CA GLY A 311 -8.24 -4.03 -12.05
C GLY A 311 -9.03 -3.80 -10.76
N LEU A 312 -9.34 -4.80 -9.94
CA LEU A 312 -10.25 -4.67 -8.79
C LEU A 312 -9.55 -4.53 -7.44
N LEU A 313 -8.28 -4.92 -7.36
CA LEU A 313 -7.42 -4.76 -6.20
C LEU A 313 -6.21 -3.88 -6.56
N LEU A 314 -6.01 -2.82 -5.78
CA LEU A 314 -4.84 -1.94 -5.83
C LEU A 314 -4.03 -2.12 -4.54
N LEU A 315 -2.74 -2.45 -4.68
CA LEU A 315 -1.77 -2.29 -3.61
C LEU A 315 -0.98 -1.02 -3.86
N TYR A 316 -0.63 -0.30 -2.81
CA TYR A 316 0.19 0.90 -2.90
C TYR A 316 0.92 1.14 -1.59
N SER A 317 1.84 2.10 -1.61
CA SER A 317 2.61 2.52 -0.45
C SER A 317 2.16 3.89 -0.02
N ARG A 318 2.07 4.14 1.28
CA ARG A 318 1.75 5.46 1.82
C ARG A 318 2.79 5.87 2.83
N GLN A 319 3.28 7.09 2.74
CA GLN A 319 4.17 7.66 3.73
C GLN A 319 3.43 7.92 5.06
N GLY A 320 3.95 7.39 6.15
CA GLY A 320 3.46 7.64 7.49
C GLY A 320 3.75 9.07 7.94
N ILE A 321 2.85 9.63 8.76
CA ILE A 321 2.90 11.03 9.24
C ILE A 321 3.79 11.17 10.51
N ALA A 322 4.24 10.05 11.10
CA ALA A 322 5.05 10.04 12.32
C ALA A 322 6.56 10.32 12.05
N ARG A 323 7.32 10.53 13.14
CA ARG A 323 8.72 11.02 13.23
C ARG A 323 9.80 10.35 12.35
N ARG A 324 9.48 9.39 11.49
CA ARG A 324 10.44 8.68 10.61
C ARG A 324 10.10 8.68 9.12
N MET A 325 9.00 9.28 8.65
CA MET A 325 8.65 9.34 7.21
C MET A 325 8.73 7.98 6.49
N ARG A 326 8.47 6.88 7.20
CA ARG A 326 8.49 5.51 6.65
C ARG A 326 7.28 5.28 5.75
N THR A 327 7.39 4.37 4.80
CA THR A 327 6.25 3.96 3.96
C THR A 327 5.69 2.63 4.43
N ASP A 328 4.36 2.54 4.50
CA ASP A 328 3.62 1.31 4.79
C ASP A 328 2.82 0.88 3.56
N LEU A 329 2.57 -0.42 3.40
CA LEU A 329 1.72 -0.94 2.33
C LEU A 329 0.25 -0.90 2.71
N TYR A 330 -0.58 -0.52 1.74
CA TYR A 330 -2.03 -0.45 1.82
C TYR A 330 -2.66 -1.24 0.67
N GLU A 331 -3.81 -1.85 0.93
CA GLU A 331 -4.69 -2.44 -0.08
C GLU A 331 -6.01 -1.68 -0.19
N ALA A 332 -6.50 -1.52 -1.41
CA ALA A 332 -7.80 -0.96 -1.70
C ALA A 332 -8.52 -1.79 -2.76
N ARG A 333 -9.86 -1.84 -2.67
CA ARG A 333 -10.70 -2.68 -3.52
C ARG A 333 -11.86 -1.90 -4.11
N ARG A 334 -12.36 -2.34 -5.26
CA ARG A 334 -13.60 -1.87 -5.89
C ARG A 334 -14.39 -3.05 -6.43
N ASN A 335 -15.70 -2.87 -6.59
CA ASN A 335 -16.57 -3.94 -7.11
C ASN A 335 -16.48 -4.06 -8.63
N SER A 336 -16.20 -2.96 -9.33
CA SER A 336 -16.08 -2.91 -10.78
C SER A 336 -15.04 -1.87 -11.22
N ARG A 337 -14.58 -1.94 -12.48
CA ARG A 337 -13.55 -1.02 -13.02
C ARG A 337 -14.04 0.41 -13.25
N ASP A 338 -15.35 0.63 -13.15
CA ASP A 338 -15.99 1.94 -13.32
C ASP A 338 -16.38 2.58 -11.98
N GLU A 339 -16.22 1.83 -10.88
CA GLU A 339 -16.37 2.35 -9.52
C GLU A 339 -15.02 2.86 -8.97
N PRO A 340 -15.05 3.83 -8.05
CA PRO A 340 -13.87 4.25 -7.32
C PRO A 340 -13.38 3.12 -6.41
N PHE A 341 -12.08 3.13 -6.10
CA PHE A 341 -11.57 2.29 -5.02
C PHE A 341 -12.17 2.71 -3.68
N GLY A 342 -12.52 1.72 -2.86
CA GLY A 342 -12.78 1.92 -1.45
C GLY A 342 -11.53 2.38 -0.71
N ARG A 343 -11.71 2.75 0.57
CA ARG A 343 -10.62 3.27 1.40
C ARG A 343 -9.49 2.26 1.53
N GLY A 344 -8.26 2.73 1.36
CA GLY A 344 -7.09 1.89 1.55
C GLY A 344 -6.91 1.45 3.01
N VAL A 345 -6.54 0.19 3.18
CA VAL A 345 -6.36 -0.51 4.45
C VAL A 345 -4.93 -1.03 4.53
N PRO A 346 -4.18 -0.81 5.63
CA PRO A 346 -2.80 -1.29 5.72
C PRO A 346 -2.74 -2.83 5.72
N LEU A 347 -1.68 -3.41 5.12
CA LEU A 347 -1.49 -4.86 5.03
C LEU A 347 -1.13 -5.55 6.38
N GLY A 348 -1.01 -4.78 7.45
CA GLY A 348 -0.73 -5.27 8.80
C GLY A 348 0.74 -5.66 9.01
N ARG A 349 1.07 -6.00 10.27
CA ARG A 349 2.46 -6.14 10.75
C ARG A 349 3.25 -7.34 10.17
N LEU A 350 2.57 -8.28 9.53
CA LEU A 350 3.25 -9.43 8.91
C LEU A 350 4.00 -8.98 7.64
N VAL A 351 3.51 -7.92 6.99
CA VAL A 351 4.11 -7.35 5.79
C VAL A 351 4.77 -6.01 6.11
N ASN A 352 4.05 -5.10 6.76
CA ASN A 352 4.56 -3.81 7.20
C ASN A 352 5.41 -3.99 8.45
N SER A 353 6.69 -3.63 8.37
CA SER A 353 7.67 -3.87 9.42
C SER A 353 8.02 -2.56 10.14
N ASN A 354 9.13 -2.55 10.89
CA ASN A 354 9.71 -1.31 11.39
C ASN A 354 10.56 -0.57 10.34
N GLY A 355 10.80 -1.19 9.18
CA GLY A 355 11.40 -0.58 8.01
C GLY A 355 10.39 0.24 7.19
N SER A 356 10.83 0.70 6.03
CA SER A 356 9.96 1.22 4.98
C SER A 356 9.63 0.10 4.01
N GLU A 357 8.35 -0.07 3.70
CA GLU A 357 7.89 -1.00 2.67
C GLU A 357 7.38 -0.24 1.45
N SER A 358 7.74 -0.72 0.26
CA SER A 358 7.11 -0.30 -0.99
C SER A 358 6.66 -1.48 -1.82
N VAL A 359 5.53 -1.35 -2.52
CA VAL A 359 5.09 -2.39 -3.45
C VAL A 359 6.03 -2.35 -4.66
N SER A 360 6.64 -3.49 -5.00
CA SER A 360 7.40 -3.61 -6.25
C SER A 360 6.59 -4.33 -7.32
N TRP A 361 5.77 -5.30 -6.95
CA TRP A 361 4.97 -6.07 -7.90
C TRP A 361 3.83 -6.84 -7.24
N LEU A 362 2.73 -7.02 -7.97
CA LEU A 362 1.57 -7.83 -7.58
C LEU A 362 1.18 -8.76 -8.74
N SER A 363 0.92 -10.04 -8.44
CA SER A 363 0.41 -10.97 -9.43
C SER A 363 -1.00 -10.61 -9.90
N SER A 364 -1.36 -11.02 -11.12
CA SER A 364 -2.66 -10.70 -11.70
C SER A 364 -3.85 -11.19 -10.86
N ASP A 365 -3.70 -12.32 -10.17
CA ASP A 365 -4.69 -12.86 -9.23
C ASP A 365 -4.69 -12.15 -7.85
N GLY A 366 -3.70 -11.31 -7.57
CA GLY A 366 -3.54 -10.61 -6.31
C GLY A 366 -3.07 -11.48 -5.14
N LEU A 367 -2.51 -12.66 -5.40
CA LEU A 367 -2.12 -13.65 -4.37
C LEU A 367 -0.62 -13.69 -4.08
N THR A 368 0.21 -13.13 -4.95
CA THR A 368 1.67 -13.04 -4.80
C THR A 368 2.09 -11.59 -4.85
N LEU A 369 2.94 -11.18 -3.91
CA LEU A 369 3.41 -9.82 -3.74
C LEU A 369 4.93 -9.82 -3.60
N VAL A 370 5.59 -8.95 -4.36
CA VAL A 370 7.00 -8.59 -4.13
C VAL A 370 7.07 -7.24 -3.46
N VAL A 371 7.67 -7.21 -2.27
CA VAL A 371 7.85 -6.03 -1.42
C VAL A 371 9.30 -5.58 -1.53
N ARG A 372 9.52 -4.28 -1.78
CA ARG A 372 10.80 -3.62 -1.52
C ARG A 372 10.83 -3.18 -0.06
N SER A 373 11.87 -3.53 0.69
CA SER A 373 11.93 -3.19 2.11
C SER A 373 13.36 -3.12 2.63
N ASP A 374 13.61 -2.24 3.60
CA ASP A 374 14.86 -2.17 4.37
C ASP A 374 14.75 -2.87 5.75
N ARG A 375 13.75 -3.77 5.91
CA ARG A 375 13.44 -4.50 7.15
C ARG A 375 14.65 -5.15 7.84
N ASP A 376 15.62 -5.65 7.07
CA ASP A 376 16.78 -6.37 7.61
C ASP A 376 18.01 -5.46 7.79
N THR A 377 18.06 -4.32 7.10
CA THR A 377 19.24 -3.46 7.04
C THR A 377 19.10 -2.20 7.89
N GLY A 378 17.88 -1.68 8.04
CA GLY A 378 17.55 -0.51 8.85
C GLY A 378 18.29 0.79 8.46
N ASN A 379 18.94 0.79 7.31
CA ASN A 379 19.83 1.86 6.83
C ASN A 379 19.45 2.36 5.42
N GLY A 380 18.23 2.05 4.97
CA GLY A 380 17.75 2.40 3.62
C GLY A 380 18.34 1.57 2.49
N GLN A 381 19.08 0.50 2.78
CA GLN A 381 19.43 -0.50 1.75
C GLN A 381 18.27 -1.45 1.54
N ASP A 382 17.33 -1.04 0.69
CA ASP A 382 16.22 -1.89 0.32
C ASP A 382 16.69 -3.17 -0.37
N ARG A 383 15.95 -4.24 -0.09
CA ARG A 383 15.99 -5.54 -0.76
C ARG A 383 14.59 -5.93 -1.20
N LEU A 384 14.51 -6.95 -2.06
CA LEU A 384 13.23 -7.50 -2.52
C LEU A 384 12.85 -8.74 -1.71
N TYR A 385 11.59 -8.83 -1.33
CA TYR A 385 11.01 -9.94 -0.59
C TYR A 385 9.74 -10.43 -1.27
N LEU A 386 9.51 -11.74 -1.28
CA LEU A 386 8.32 -12.37 -1.85
C LEU A 386 7.41 -12.86 -0.72
N THR A 387 6.11 -12.59 -0.85
CA THR A 387 5.08 -13.18 0.01
C THR A 387 3.87 -13.64 -0.81
N THR A 388 3.10 -14.56 -0.23
CA THR A 388 1.88 -15.11 -0.82
C THR A 388 0.73 -15.12 0.19
N ARG A 389 -0.50 -15.27 -0.31
CA ARG A 389 -1.71 -15.53 0.48
C ARG A 389 -2.59 -16.56 -0.22
N ALA A 390 -3.41 -17.27 0.55
CA ALA A 390 -4.28 -18.33 0.03
C ALA A 390 -5.46 -17.79 -0.81
N SER A 391 -5.98 -16.61 -0.47
CA SER A 391 -7.01 -15.90 -1.22
C SER A 391 -6.88 -14.40 -0.94
N ARG A 392 -7.59 -13.56 -1.69
CA ARG A 392 -7.53 -12.11 -1.46
C ARG A 392 -8.02 -11.74 -0.06
N ASP A 393 -8.92 -12.49 0.56
CA ASP A 393 -9.50 -12.13 1.86
C ASP A 393 -8.69 -12.63 3.06
N VAL A 394 -7.56 -13.31 2.80
CA VAL A 394 -6.61 -13.80 3.80
C VAL A 394 -5.36 -12.91 3.77
N PRO A 395 -4.72 -12.60 4.92
CA PRO A 395 -3.45 -11.87 4.93
C PRO A 395 -2.35 -12.56 4.14
N PHE A 396 -1.41 -11.75 3.68
CA PHE A 396 -0.12 -12.24 3.23
C PHE A 396 0.67 -12.86 4.39
N HIS A 397 1.41 -13.93 4.07
CA HIS A 397 2.41 -14.50 4.96
C HIS A 397 3.59 -13.53 5.18
N PRO A 398 4.47 -13.79 6.15
CA PRO A 398 5.73 -13.07 6.27
C PRO A 398 6.54 -13.13 4.96
N PRO A 399 7.01 -11.98 4.43
CA PRO A 399 7.84 -11.97 3.23
C PRO A 399 9.22 -12.61 3.43
N LEU A 400 9.64 -13.41 2.44
CA LEU A 400 10.94 -14.08 2.39
C LEU A 400 11.88 -13.34 1.45
N PRO A 401 13.18 -13.17 1.79
CA PRO A 401 14.11 -12.46 0.93
C PRO A 401 14.32 -13.23 -0.38
N LEU A 402 14.36 -12.52 -1.50
CA LEU A 402 14.80 -13.13 -2.76
C LEU A 402 16.28 -13.54 -2.65
N ILE A 403 16.67 -14.64 -3.29
CA ILE A 403 18.04 -15.16 -3.26
C ILE A 403 18.93 -14.52 -4.35
N ALA A 404 20.22 -14.81 -4.30
CA ALA A 404 21.15 -14.46 -5.38
C ALA A 404 20.72 -15.13 -6.71
N PRO A 405 20.94 -14.47 -7.86
CA PRO A 405 21.68 -13.20 -8.04
C PRO A 405 20.83 -11.95 -7.81
N ILE A 406 19.51 -12.09 -7.60
CA ILE A 406 18.55 -10.97 -7.54
C ILE A 406 18.90 -10.00 -6.42
N ASN A 407 18.89 -10.45 -5.17
CA ASN A 407 19.28 -9.60 -4.03
C ASN A 407 20.80 -9.54 -3.81
N ALA A 408 21.64 -10.06 -4.70
CA ALA A 408 23.08 -10.01 -4.48
C ALA A 408 23.62 -8.56 -4.64
N GLY A 409 24.48 -8.13 -3.73
CA GLY A 409 25.20 -6.84 -3.83
C GLY A 409 24.52 -5.69 -3.11
N ASP A 410 24.40 -4.55 -3.82
CA ASP A 410 23.93 -3.25 -3.32
C ASP A 410 22.39 -3.13 -3.36
N TRP A 411 21.86 -1.91 -3.17
CA TRP A 411 20.44 -1.58 -3.23
C TRP A 411 19.76 -2.24 -4.43
N THR A 412 18.66 -2.93 -4.15
CA THR A 412 17.84 -3.64 -5.14
C THR A 412 16.38 -3.38 -4.86
N GLY A 413 15.67 -2.84 -5.85
CA GLY A 413 14.28 -2.42 -5.73
C GLY A 413 13.61 -2.37 -7.10
N GLY A 414 12.29 -2.24 -7.14
CA GLY A 414 11.55 -2.42 -8.40
C GLY A 414 11.65 -3.86 -8.91
N PHE A 415 10.53 -4.44 -9.31
CA PHE A 415 10.51 -5.82 -9.75
C PHE A 415 9.38 -5.97 -10.76
N THR A 416 9.64 -6.69 -11.83
CA THR A 416 8.57 -7.22 -12.67
C THR A 416 9.01 -8.55 -13.27
N THR A 417 8.04 -9.34 -13.69
CA THR A 417 8.29 -10.67 -14.21
C THR A 417 7.31 -10.99 -15.34
N SER A 418 7.72 -11.89 -16.24
CA SER A 418 6.85 -12.44 -17.27
C SER A 418 5.72 -13.28 -16.65
N ALA A 419 4.62 -13.49 -17.38
CA ALA A 419 3.45 -14.23 -16.87
C ALA A 419 3.76 -15.69 -16.46
N ASP A 420 4.78 -16.30 -17.05
CA ASP A 420 5.28 -17.64 -16.72
C ASP A 420 6.35 -17.63 -15.60
N PHE A 421 6.66 -16.44 -15.07
CA PHE A 421 7.67 -16.18 -14.04
C PHE A 421 9.10 -16.60 -14.43
N SER A 422 9.40 -16.78 -15.73
CA SER A 422 10.71 -17.22 -16.20
C SER A 422 11.70 -16.07 -16.42
N THR A 423 11.21 -14.85 -16.60
CA THR A 423 12.03 -13.65 -16.78
C THR A 423 11.76 -12.69 -15.64
N VAL A 424 12.81 -12.11 -15.06
CA VAL A 424 12.71 -11.09 -14.02
C VAL A 424 13.50 -9.86 -14.46
N VAL A 425 12.90 -8.69 -14.28
CA VAL A 425 13.56 -7.39 -14.42
C VAL A 425 13.49 -6.67 -13.07
N ILE A 426 14.63 -6.13 -12.63
CA ILE A 426 14.75 -5.38 -11.38
C ILE A 426 15.48 -4.06 -11.61
N ALA A 427 15.36 -3.11 -10.68
CA ALA A 427 16.27 -1.96 -10.62
C ALA A 427 17.34 -2.19 -9.53
N SER A 428 18.58 -1.80 -9.80
CA SER A 428 19.68 -2.04 -8.87
C SER A 428 20.84 -1.08 -9.07
N ARG A 429 21.57 -0.79 -7.98
CA ARG A 429 22.82 0.00 -7.99
C ARG A 429 24.09 -0.87 -8.15
N ARG A 430 23.93 -2.10 -8.61
CA ARG A 430 25.05 -3.03 -8.72
C ARG A 430 26.08 -2.54 -9.75
N PRO A 431 27.37 -2.87 -9.59
CA PRO A 431 28.40 -2.50 -10.56
C PRO A 431 28.12 -3.07 -11.96
N GLY A 432 28.51 -2.32 -12.99
CA GLY A 432 28.36 -2.71 -14.41
C GLY A 432 27.16 -2.08 -15.13
N GLY A 433 26.40 -1.23 -14.43
CA GLY A 433 25.36 -0.38 -15.01
C GLY A 433 25.92 0.90 -15.68
N VAL A 434 25.03 1.73 -16.21
CA VAL A 434 25.36 2.98 -16.90
C VAL A 434 25.24 4.17 -15.94
N GLY A 435 24.22 4.17 -15.08
CA GLY A 435 23.84 5.28 -14.23
C GLY A 435 23.94 5.00 -12.73
N GLY A 436 23.08 5.66 -11.97
CA GLY A 436 22.98 5.47 -10.51
C GLY A 436 22.26 4.17 -10.16
N ARG A 437 21.02 4.05 -10.64
CA ARG A 437 20.21 2.83 -10.65
C ARG A 437 19.92 2.48 -12.09
N ASP A 438 20.15 1.22 -12.42
CA ASP A 438 19.88 0.69 -13.76
C ASP A 438 18.87 -0.45 -13.68
N LEU A 439 18.22 -0.75 -14.80
CA LEU A 439 17.39 -1.94 -14.97
C LEU A 439 18.24 -3.14 -15.41
N TRP A 440 17.97 -4.28 -14.78
CA TRP A 440 18.70 -5.53 -14.98
C TRP A 440 17.73 -6.67 -15.24
N ILE A 441 18.10 -7.57 -16.14
CA ILE A 441 17.32 -8.75 -16.53
C ILE A 441 18.03 -10.05 -16.15
N THR A 442 17.27 -11.00 -15.64
CA THR A 442 17.70 -12.40 -15.43
C THR A 442 16.63 -13.35 -15.93
N ARG A 443 17.04 -14.54 -16.33
CA ARG A 443 16.16 -15.60 -16.81
C ARG A 443 16.37 -16.87 -16.03
N ARG A 444 15.30 -17.59 -15.77
CA ARG A 444 15.35 -18.91 -15.17
C ARG A 444 15.66 -19.94 -16.24
N VAL A 445 16.76 -20.67 -16.06
CA VAL A 445 17.23 -21.71 -16.97
C VAL A 445 17.39 -23.01 -16.22
N ARG A 446 17.30 -24.13 -16.95
CA ARG A 446 17.59 -25.44 -16.36
C ARG A 446 19.10 -25.56 -16.19
N LYS A 447 19.56 -26.05 -15.05
CA LYS A 447 20.99 -26.32 -14.84
C LYS A 447 21.46 -27.36 -15.86
N SER A 448 22.60 -27.10 -16.48
CA SER A 448 23.29 -28.10 -17.30
C SER A 448 23.78 -29.24 -16.41
N GLU A 449 23.66 -30.48 -16.88
CA GLU A 449 24.26 -31.67 -16.24
C GLU A 449 25.77 -31.57 -16.09
#